data_AF-A0A2K2D070-F1
#
_entry.id   AF-A0A2K2D070-F1
#
_cell.length_a   1.000
_cell.length_b   1.000
_cell.length_c   1.000
_cell.angle_alpha   90.00
_cell.angle_beta   90.00
_cell.angle_gamma   90.00
#
_symmetry.space_group_name_H-M   'P 1'
#
loop_
_entity.id
_entity.type
_entity.pdbx_description
1 polymer ?
#
loop_
_entity_poly.entity_id
_entity_poly.type
_entity_poly.pdbx_seq_one_letter_code
_entity_poly.pdbx_strand_id
1 'polypeptide(L)' 'MSYDPKLLVWNVRGQNCRARHSGVRTIVSSSGASIVCLQETKLSVVTTNLVMDALGADFDDYFCLLATGTRGGIL' A
#
# COMPACT_ATOMS: atom_id res chain seq x y z
N MET A 1 -28.61 3.48 -0.86
CA MET A 1 -27.52 2.63 -0.35
C MET A 1 -26.46 3.54 0.23
N SER A 2 -26.28 3.58 1.55
CA SER A 2 -25.13 4.28 2.14
C SER A 2 -23.90 3.49 1.76
N TYR A 3 -22.97 4.12 1.04
CA TYR A 3 -21.67 3.51 0.79
C TYR A 3 -20.81 3.87 1.99
N ASP A 4 -20.55 2.89 2.85
CA ASP A 4 -19.69 3.08 4.03
C ASP A 4 -18.30 2.52 3.67
N PRO A 5 -17.39 3.34 3.10
CA PRO A 5 -16.09 2.86 2.65
C PRO A 5 -15.27 2.39 3.86
N LYS A 6 -14.66 1.22 3.72
CA LYS A 6 -13.71 0.70 4.71
C LYS A 6 -12.33 1.23 4.40
N LEU A 7 -11.75 1.93 5.37
CA LEU A 7 -10.42 2.53 5.25
C LEU A 7 -9.41 1.73 6.08
N LEU A 8 -8.31 1.32 5.44
CA LEU A 8 -7.13 0.76 6.11
C LEU A 8 -6.01 1.80 6.08
N VAL A 9 -5.59 2.29 7.26
CA VAL A 9 -4.39 3.13 7.39
C VAL A 9 -3.33 2.35 8.14
N TRP A 10 -2.17 2.15 7.52
CA TRP A 10 -1.15 1.30 8.09
C TRP A 10 0.27 1.81 7.84
N ASN A 11 1.02 2.00 8.92
CA ASN A 11 2.46 2.22 8.86
C ASN A 11 3.19 0.87 8.69
N VAL A 12 3.68 0.59 7.49
CA VAL A 12 4.30 -0.69 7.13
C VAL A 12 5.77 -0.78 7.54
N ARG A 13 6.40 0.33 7.98
CA ARG A 13 7.82 0.43 8.38
C ARG A 13 8.82 -0.15 7.36
N GLY A 14 8.47 -0.09 6.08
CA GLY A 14 9.31 -0.42 4.92
C GLY A 14 8.84 -1.66 4.16
N GLN A 15 8.63 -1.50 2.86
CA GLN A 15 8.17 -2.51 1.89
C GLN A 15 9.29 -3.01 0.96
N ASN A 16 10.55 -2.77 1.28
CA ASN A 16 11.66 -2.94 0.32
C ASN A 16 12.08 -4.40 0.03
N CYS A 17 11.28 -5.40 0.42
CA CYS A 17 11.54 -6.80 0.10
C CYS A 17 10.25 -7.55 -0.26
N ARG A 18 10.35 -8.44 -1.25
CA ARG A 18 9.22 -9.17 -1.84
C ARG A 18 8.41 -9.98 -0.80
N ALA A 19 9.07 -10.49 0.23
CA ALA A 19 8.40 -11.18 1.35
C ALA A 19 7.47 -10.27 2.17
N ARG A 20 7.70 -8.94 2.15
CA ARG A 20 6.79 -7.98 2.80
C ARG A 20 5.62 -7.60 1.91
N HIS A 21 5.73 -7.71 0.59
CA HIS A 21 4.60 -7.50 -0.33
C HIS A 21 3.51 -8.55 -0.13
N SER A 22 3.86 -9.83 0.05
CA SER A 22 2.87 -10.88 0.34
C SER A 22 2.17 -10.69 1.69
N GLY A 23 2.91 -10.23 2.71
CA GLY A 23 2.34 -9.89 4.01
C GLY A 23 1.37 -8.71 3.91
N VAL A 24 1.74 -7.66 3.17
CA VAL A 24 0.86 -6.52 2.94
C VAL A 24 -0.40 -6.95 2.19
N ARG A 25 -0.24 -7.74 1.12
CA ARG A 25 -1.36 -8.25 0.33
C ARG A 25 -2.34 -9.05 1.19
N THR A 26 -1.83 -9.92 2.05
CA THR A 26 -2.66 -10.73 2.96
C THR A 26 -3.50 -9.85 3.89
N ILE A 27 -2.91 -8.78 4.44
CA ILE A 27 -3.61 -7.86 5.35
C ILE A 27 -4.64 -7.02 4.59
N VAL A 28 -4.27 -6.47 3.44
CA VAL A 28 -5.18 -5.69 2.59
C VAL A 28 -6.39 -6.54 2.19
N SER A 29 -6.15 -7.75 1.66
CA SER A 29 -7.23 -8.65 1.23
C SER A 29 -8.11 -9.14 2.39
N SER A 30 -7.55 -9.34 3.59
CA SER A 30 -8.35 -9.75 4.77
C SER A 30 -9.11 -8.59 5.43
N SER A 31 -8.67 -7.35 5.24
CA SER A 31 -9.34 -6.16 5.81
C SER A 31 -10.69 -5.85 5.16
N GLY A 32 -10.87 -6.24 3.89
CA GLY A 32 -12.02 -5.82 3.07
C GLY A 32 -12.10 -4.31 2.88
N ALA A 33 -10.95 -3.60 2.98
CA ALA A 33 -10.87 -2.17 2.77
C ALA A 33 -11.08 -1.80 1.30
N SER A 34 -11.82 -0.73 1.05
CA SER A 34 -11.99 -0.13 -0.28
C SER A 34 -10.98 0.99 -0.52
N ILE A 35 -10.37 1.52 0.55
CA ILE A 35 -9.32 2.55 0.50
C ILE A 35 -8.18 2.09 1.41
N VAL A 36 -6.96 2.10 0.90
CA VAL A 36 -5.75 1.73 1.64
C VAL A 36 -4.77 2.90 1.63
N CYS A 37 -4.22 3.22 2.79
CA CYS A 37 -3.16 4.21 2.94
C CYS A 37 -1.99 3.57 3.70
N LEU A 38 -0.86 3.42 3.02
CA LEU A 38 0.38 2.89 3.58
C LEU A 38 1.37 4.01 3.86
N GLN A 39 1.91 4.03 5.07
CA GLN A 39 2.93 4.99 5.51
C GLN A 39 4.26 4.30 5.78
N GLU A 40 5.35 5.06 5.68
CA GLU A 40 6.71 4.52 5.86
C GLU A 40 6.98 3.36 4.89
N THR A 41 6.56 3.48 3.64
CA THR A 41 6.75 2.45 2.60
C THR A 41 8.23 2.21 2.29
N LYS A 42 9.08 3.22 2.48
CA LYS A 42 10.52 3.24 2.14
C LYS A 42 10.78 2.89 0.67
N LEU A 43 9.79 3.14 -0.19
CA LEU A 43 9.87 2.89 -1.62
C LEU A 43 10.39 4.15 -2.32
N SER A 44 11.59 4.06 -2.90
CA SER A 44 12.16 5.14 -3.73
C SER A 44 11.60 5.15 -5.15
N VAL A 45 10.93 4.06 -5.57
CA VAL A 45 10.22 3.91 -6.84
C VAL A 45 8.94 3.13 -6.58
N VAL A 46 7.84 3.57 -7.18
CA VAL A 46 6.55 2.86 -7.16
C VAL A 46 6.16 2.60 -8.60
N THR A 47 5.88 1.33 -8.93
CA THR A 47 5.39 0.91 -10.24
C THR A 47 4.02 0.26 -10.07
N THR A 48 3.21 0.26 -11.13
CA THR A 48 1.89 -0.38 -11.13
C THR A 48 1.99 -1.86 -10.74
N ASN A 49 3.00 -2.59 -11.24
CA ASN A 49 3.21 -3.99 -10.88
C ASN A 49 3.47 -4.17 -9.37
N LEU A 50 4.26 -3.29 -8.76
CA LEU A 50 4.51 -3.33 -7.31
C LEU A 50 3.21 -3.11 -6.53
N VAL A 51 2.39 -2.15 -6.96
CA VAL A 51 1.09 -1.85 -6.31
C VAL A 51 0.14 -3.04 -6.47
N MET A 52 0.04 -3.61 -7.67
CA MET A 52 -0.80 -4.77 -7.93
C MET A 52 -0.35 -6.02 -7.16
N ASP A 53 0.95 -6.22 -7.00
CA ASP A 53 1.52 -7.30 -6.18
C ASP A 53 1.19 -7.09 -4.69
N ALA A 54 1.37 -5.87 -4.18
CA ALA A 54 1.23 -5.56 -2.75
C ALA A 54 -0.22 -5.33 -2.29
N LEU A 55 -1.09 -4.72 -3.11
CA LEU A 55 -2.45 -4.31 -2.72
C LEU A 55 -3.52 -5.14 -3.43
N GLY A 56 -3.38 -5.33 -4.74
CA GLY A 56 -4.41 -5.96 -5.57
C GLY A 56 -4.62 -5.28 -6.90
N ALA A 57 -5.20 -6.03 -7.84
CA ALA A 57 -5.61 -5.48 -9.13
C ALA A 57 -6.74 -4.45 -8.98
N ASP A 58 -7.53 -4.54 -7.91
CA ASP A 58 -8.60 -3.59 -7.58
C ASP A 58 -8.07 -2.21 -7.13
N PHE A 59 -6.76 -2.07 -6.92
CA PHE A 59 -6.07 -0.82 -6.53
C PHE A 59 -5.18 -0.32 -7.67
N ASP A 60 -5.75 -0.19 -8.87
CA ASP A 60 -5.06 0.33 -10.06
C ASP A 60 -5.02 1.86 -10.15
N ASP A 61 -5.89 2.55 -9.40
CA ASP A 61 -5.82 4.00 -9.14
C ASP A 61 -5.19 4.29 -7.78
N TYR A 62 -4.05 5.00 -7.79
CA TYR A 62 -3.27 5.28 -6.60
C TYR A 62 -2.44 6.55 -6.74
N PHE A 63 -2.12 7.15 -5.60
CA PHE A 63 -1.17 8.25 -5.48
C PHE A 63 -0.03 7.84 -4.57
N CYS A 64 1.18 8.33 -4.83
CA CYS A 64 2.31 8.04 -3.97
C CYS A 64 3.22 9.24 -3.78
N LEU A 65 3.84 9.29 -2.60
CA LEU A 65 4.98 10.13 -2.30
C LEU A 65 6.18 9.22 -2.04
N LEU A 66 7.16 9.28 -2.92
CA LEU A 66 8.35 8.43 -2.85
C LEU A 66 9.20 8.76 -1.62
N ALA A 67 9.85 7.74 -1.09
CA ALA A 67 10.85 7.89 -0.05
C ALA A 67 12.09 8.61 -0.60
N THR A 68 12.54 9.65 0.10
CA THR A 68 13.75 10.42 -0.24
C THR A 68 14.64 10.60 0.98
N GLY A 69 15.91 10.21 0.89
CA GLY A 69 16.83 10.25 2.01
C GLY A 69 16.34 9.37 3.18
N THR A 70 16.10 9.98 4.34
CA THR A 70 15.61 9.28 5.54
C THR A 70 14.08 9.25 5.66
N ARG A 71 13.35 9.81 4.70
CA ARG A 71 11.89 9.93 4.74
C ARG A 71 11.21 8.64 4.26
N GLY A 72 10.14 8.23 4.93
CA GLY A 72 9.47 6.96 4.70
C GLY A 72 8.56 6.86 3.47
N GLY A 73 8.09 7.96 2.89
CA GLY A 73 7.13 7.90 1.78
C GLY A 73 5.72 7.41 2.18
N ILE A 74 4.77 7.56 1.26
CA ILE A 74 3.34 7.22 1.42
C ILE A 74 2.84 6.61 0.10
N LEU A 75 1.97 5.61 0.20
CA LEU A 75 1.23 5.00 -0.91
C LEU A 75 -0.25 4.89 -0.53
#